data_AF-A0A1V5V4Y9-F1
#
_entry.id   AF-A0A1V5V4Y9-F1
#
_cell.length_a   1.000
_cell.length_b   1.000
_cell.length_c   1.000
_cell.angle_alpha   90.00
_cell.angle_beta   90.00
_cell.angle_gamma   90.00
#
_symmetry.space_group_name_H-M   'P 1'
#
loop_
_entity.id
_entity.type
_entity.pdbx_description
1 polymer ?
#
loop_
_entity_poly.entity_id
_entity_poly.type
_entity_poly.pdbx_seq_one_letter_code
_entity_poly.pdbx_strand_id
1 'polypeptide(L)'
;MTRPAAEFPGVENIPFLRDDFIRKYSAMACIEEQDVEEILRLKEVLLHKDSFVRLLWELHDLLYVRELPFQEVLPENPKLGRLLGDDLRGIFYYLLILSGMPLAFERYKKRGWPEEMRDEVFSDLAVWVAHHKRNFGSPGFAWMAVGWFQTHINLTLLSFGRLQFNTSLRFPGKVRVFRNRPTGETVALTSDACRFTADGLPDDLQEVPSPGSWMSFFADHPQSWAGNKVTPDGRAEKYPSELLKTEWDPVLSPNDPVINIHIPECGPLNPEACRDSMRRAREFFAKYLPEYPWKAFFCDSWLLDPQLQKILPPDSNILAFQRGAYLIPFPGEADTIFRCFGVKAARDGIGTVPLRTSLQHTLVKFLKDGGRFHYGASFILRADTDPFSANPYEQKF
;
A
#
# COMPACT_ATOMS: atom_id res chain seq x y z
N MET A 1 -29.82 -12.40 7.97
CA MET A 1 -30.88 -11.42 8.30
C MET A 1 -30.23 -10.04 8.29
N THR A 2 -30.55 -9.22 7.31
CA THR A 2 -30.06 -7.83 7.23
C THR A 2 -30.69 -7.04 8.37
N ARG A 3 -29.85 -6.43 9.23
CA ARG A 3 -30.36 -5.44 10.19
C ARG A 3 -31.03 -4.30 9.40
N PRO A 4 -32.18 -3.77 9.85
CA PRO A 4 -32.76 -2.57 9.25
C PRO A 4 -31.74 -1.43 9.29
N ALA A 5 -31.79 -0.54 8.30
CA ALA A 5 -30.92 0.63 8.24
C ALA A 5 -31.06 1.46 9.54
N ALA A 6 -29.94 1.98 10.05
CA ALA A 6 -29.96 2.83 11.23
C ALA A 6 -30.89 4.04 11.01
N GLU A 7 -31.87 4.22 11.89
CA GLU A 7 -32.74 5.39 11.87
C GLU A 7 -31.89 6.66 12.03
N PHE A 8 -32.19 7.70 11.25
CA PHE A 8 -31.44 8.95 11.31
C PHE A 8 -31.76 9.70 12.61
N PRO A 9 -30.80 9.91 13.51
CA PRO A 9 -31.08 10.37 14.87
C PRO A 9 -31.35 11.88 14.97
N GLY A 10 -31.24 12.64 13.88
CA GLY A 10 -31.18 14.10 13.91
C GLY A 10 -29.73 14.59 14.04
N VAL A 11 -29.40 15.73 13.42
CA VAL A 11 -28.03 16.23 13.29
C VAL A 11 -27.39 16.49 14.66
N GLU A 12 -28.18 17.07 15.57
CA GLU A 12 -27.82 17.39 16.95
C GLU A 12 -27.47 16.16 17.81
N ASN A 13 -27.95 14.98 17.41
CA ASN A 13 -27.75 13.73 18.13
C ASN A 13 -26.60 12.89 17.57
N ILE A 14 -25.95 13.30 16.47
CA ILE A 14 -24.81 12.58 15.90
C ILE A 14 -23.52 12.97 16.66
N PRO A 15 -22.89 12.07 17.43
CA PRO A 15 -21.77 12.44 18.30
C PRO A 15 -20.54 12.92 17.53
N PHE A 16 -20.27 12.34 16.36
CA PHE A 16 -19.07 12.65 15.58
C PHE A 16 -19.13 13.99 14.81
N LEU A 17 -20.24 14.72 14.90
CA LEU A 17 -20.38 16.08 14.34
C LEU A 17 -20.12 17.19 15.37
N ARG A 18 -19.92 16.83 16.64
CA ARG A 18 -19.64 17.78 17.72
C ARG A 18 -18.18 18.24 17.70
N ASP A 19 -17.94 19.50 18.05
CA ASP A 19 -16.61 20.11 18.00
C ASP A 19 -15.62 19.42 18.95
N ASP A 20 -16.07 19.04 20.14
CA ASP A 20 -15.26 18.34 21.15
C ASP A 20 -14.83 16.95 20.66
N PHE A 21 -15.72 16.23 19.98
CA PHE A 21 -15.39 14.97 19.32
C PHE A 21 -14.32 15.19 18.26
N ILE A 22 -14.53 16.15 17.36
CA ILE A 22 -13.61 16.42 16.25
C ILE A 22 -12.23 16.80 16.80
N ARG A 23 -12.16 17.77 17.70
CA ARG A 23 -10.90 18.20 18.33
C ARG A 23 -10.17 17.05 19.02
N LYS A 24 -10.89 16.22 19.78
CA LYS A 24 -10.30 15.07 20.47
C LYS A 24 -9.61 14.13 19.48
N TYR A 25 -10.33 13.66 18.47
CA TYR A 25 -9.77 12.67 17.54
C TYR A 25 -8.78 13.26 16.54
N SER A 26 -8.92 14.55 16.17
CA SER A 26 -7.92 15.31 15.43
C SER A 26 -6.59 15.37 16.17
N ALA A 27 -6.61 15.69 17.47
CA ALA A 27 -5.39 15.78 18.28
C ALA A 27 -4.68 14.43 18.37
N MET A 28 -5.44 13.35 18.55
CA MET A 28 -4.88 11.98 18.55
C MET A 28 -4.31 11.55 17.20
N ALA A 29 -4.89 12.04 16.11
CA ALA A 29 -4.41 11.84 14.75
C ALA A 29 -3.26 12.79 14.34
N CYS A 30 -2.77 13.62 15.27
CA CYS A 30 -1.72 14.61 15.04
C CYS A 30 -2.05 15.62 13.92
N ILE A 31 -3.33 15.97 13.74
CA ILE A 31 -3.73 17.01 12.80
C ILE A 31 -3.30 18.39 13.34
N GLU A 32 -2.77 19.25 12.47
CA GLU A 32 -2.36 20.61 12.85
C GLU A 32 -3.57 21.46 13.27
N GLU A 33 -3.45 22.24 14.34
CA GLU A 33 -4.57 23.03 14.89
C GLU A 33 -5.19 23.98 13.86
N GLN A 34 -4.38 24.58 12.99
CA GLN A 34 -4.87 25.43 11.89
C GLN A 34 -5.80 24.68 10.93
N ASP A 35 -5.51 23.40 10.66
CA ASP A 35 -6.34 22.57 9.80
C ASP A 35 -7.61 22.16 10.53
N VAL A 36 -7.54 21.90 11.85
CA VAL A 36 -8.72 21.61 12.69
C VAL A 36 -9.70 22.78 12.70
N GLU A 37 -9.22 24.01 12.89
CA GLU A 37 -10.07 25.21 12.84
C GLU A 37 -10.74 25.38 11.47
N GLU A 38 -10.00 25.15 10.38
CA GLU A 38 -10.54 25.20 9.04
C GLU A 38 -11.59 24.10 8.79
N ILE A 39 -11.34 22.88 9.27
CA ILE A 39 -12.29 21.76 9.24
C ILE A 39 -13.57 22.12 9.97
N LEU A 40 -13.49 22.66 11.20
CA LEU A 40 -14.66 23.03 11.99
C LEU A 40 -15.50 24.13 11.31
N ARG A 41 -14.84 25.15 10.74
CA ARG A 41 -15.52 26.20 9.97
C ARG A 41 -16.27 25.63 8.76
N LEU A 42 -15.62 24.76 7.98
CA LEU A 42 -16.23 24.16 6.78
C LEU A 42 -17.31 23.14 7.14
N LYS A 43 -17.16 22.43 8.27
CA LYS A 43 -18.17 21.53 8.82
C LYS A 43 -19.49 22.26 9.06
N GLU A 44 -19.49 23.46 9.65
CA GLU A 44 -20.73 24.25 9.84
C GLU A 44 -21.49 24.48 8.52
N VAL A 45 -20.78 24.77 7.43
CA VAL A 45 -21.40 24.92 6.10
C VAL A 45 -21.98 23.59 5.59
N LEU A 46 -21.29 22.47 5.86
CA LEU A 46 -21.76 21.14 5.48
C LEU A 46 -23.03 20.73 6.26
N LEU A 47 -23.14 21.11 7.53
CA LEU A 47 -24.30 20.78 8.39
C LEU A 47 -25.61 21.38 7.88
N HIS A 48 -25.57 22.48 7.14
CA HIS A 48 -26.75 23.06 6.47
C HIS A 48 -27.23 22.25 5.26
N LYS A 49 -26.59 21.12 4.92
CA LYS A 49 -26.94 20.27 3.79
C LYS A 49 -27.44 18.90 4.28
N ASP A 50 -28.67 18.87 4.80
CA ASP A 50 -29.31 17.70 5.43
C ASP A 50 -29.13 16.37 4.68
N SER A 51 -29.26 16.36 3.35
CA SER A 51 -29.11 15.15 2.55
C SER A 51 -27.71 14.54 2.65
N PHE A 52 -26.67 15.36 2.75
CA PHE A 52 -25.30 14.89 2.94
C PHE A 52 -25.06 14.46 4.39
N VAL A 53 -25.66 15.10 5.38
CA VAL A 53 -25.54 14.63 6.76
C VAL A 53 -26.22 13.27 6.96
N ARG A 54 -27.36 13.04 6.29
CA ARG A 54 -28.03 11.72 6.24
C ARG A 54 -27.17 10.66 5.56
N LEU A 55 -26.59 11.00 4.39
CA LEU A 55 -25.66 10.11 3.69
C LEU A 55 -24.43 9.77 4.56
N LEU A 56 -23.89 10.76 5.28
CA LEU A 56 -22.75 10.57 6.18
C LEU A 56 -23.08 9.57 7.29
N TRP A 57 -24.26 9.68 7.89
CA TRP A 57 -24.77 8.75 8.91
C TRP A 57 -24.95 7.34 8.35
N GLU A 58 -25.57 7.21 7.17
CA GLU A 58 -25.76 5.92 6.51
C GLU A 58 -24.43 5.24 6.18
N LEU A 59 -23.47 5.98 5.62
CA LEU A 59 -22.15 5.46 5.32
C LEU A 59 -21.39 5.05 6.59
N HIS A 60 -21.51 5.81 7.68
CA HIS A 60 -20.95 5.42 8.98
C HIS A 60 -21.49 4.06 9.44
N ASP A 61 -22.81 3.87 9.41
CA ASP A 61 -23.44 2.60 9.77
C ASP A 61 -22.94 1.45 8.88
N LEU A 62 -23.00 1.62 7.56
CA LEU A 62 -22.60 0.57 6.61
C LEU A 62 -21.12 0.19 6.76
N LEU A 63 -20.22 1.18 6.82
CA LEU A 63 -18.77 0.94 6.78
C LEU A 63 -18.20 0.48 8.14
N TYR A 64 -18.70 1.01 9.26
CA TYR A 64 -18.04 0.85 10.55
C TYR A 64 -18.87 0.10 11.58
N VAL A 65 -20.20 0.25 11.60
CA VAL A 65 -21.08 -0.47 12.53
C VAL A 65 -21.43 -1.86 11.99
N ARG A 66 -21.75 -1.93 10.69
CA ARG A 66 -22.04 -3.17 9.96
C ARG A 66 -20.81 -3.80 9.30
N GLU A 67 -19.70 -3.05 9.27
CA GLU A 67 -18.39 -3.51 8.77
C GLU A 67 -18.43 -4.02 7.32
N LEU A 68 -19.31 -3.45 6.48
CA LEU A 68 -19.36 -3.81 5.07
C LEU A 68 -18.09 -3.33 4.36
N PRO A 69 -17.50 -4.14 3.45
CA PRO A 69 -16.31 -3.74 2.71
C PRO A 69 -16.55 -2.44 1.94
N PHE A 70 -15.56 -1.53 1.97
CA PHE A 70 -15.61 -0.26 1.24
C PHE A 70 -16.03 -0.42 -0.22
N GLN A 71 -15.52 -1.44 -0.91
CA GLN A 71 -15.83 -1.70 -2.32
C GLN A 71 -17.29 -2.13 -2.55
N GLU A 72 -17.99 -2.63 -1.54
CA GLU A 72 -19.42 -2.93 -1.64
C GLU A 72 -20.30 -1.71 -1.37
N VAL A 73 -19.86 -0.83 -0.45
CA VAL A 73 -20.62 0.36 -0.04
C VAL A 73 -20.41 1.53 -1.00
N LEU A 74 -19.18 1.74 -1.43
CA LEU A 74 -18.76 2.80 -2.34
C LEU A 74 -17.83 2.19 -3.41
N PRO A 75 -18.36 1.42 -4.39
CA PRO A 75 -17.55 0.78 -5.44
C PRO A 75 -16.89 1.78 -6.40
N GLU A 76 -17.50 2.94 -6.57
CA GLU A 76 -17.02 3.99 -7.48
C GLU A 76 -17.04 5.35 -6.79
N ASN A 77 -16.23 6.27 -7.30
CA ASN A 77 -16.22 7.64 -6.80
C ASN A 77 -17.59 8.30 -7.04
N PRO A 78 -18.33 8.69 -5.99
CA PRO A 78 -19.65 9.32 -6.11
C PRO A 78 -19.59 10.76 -6.66
N LYS A 79 -18.39 11.27 -6.98
CA LYS A 79 -18.13 12.60 -7.56
C LYS A 79 -18.76 13.74 -6.75
N LEU A 80 -18.78 13.61 -5.42
CA LEU A 80 -19.36 14.60 -4.50
C LEU A 80 -18.83 16.02 -4.70
N GLY A 81 -17.60 16.18 -5.21
CA GLY A 81 -17.05 17.50 -5.54
C GLY A 81 -17.90 18.31 -6.53
N ARG A 82 -18.69 17.65 -7.40
CA ARG A 82 -19.64 18.33 -8.31
C ARG A 82 -20.82 18.98 -7.59
N LEU A 83 -21.18 18.46 -6.42
CA LEU A 83 -22.34 18.90 -5.64
C LEU A 83 -21.94 19.78 -4.44
N LEU A 84 -20.79 19.48 -3.85
CA LEU A 84 -20.29 20.11 -2.62
C LEU A 84 -19.14 21.10 -2.85
N GLY A 85 -18.47 21.04 -4.00
CA GLY A 85 -17.14 21.63 -4.15
C GLY A 85 -16.05 20.75 -3.50
N ASP A 86 -14.78 21.03 -3.81
CA ASP A 86 -13.65 20.22 -3.33
C ASP A 86 -13.47 20.33 -1.80
N ASP A 87 -13.69 21.52 -1.23
CA ASP A 87 -13.52 21.78 0.21
C ASP A 87 -14.51 20.97 1.04
N LEU A 88 -15.82 21.16 0.82
CA LEU A 88 -16.84 20.45 1.60
C LEU A 88 -16.84 18.94 1.32
N ARG A 89 -16.42 18.50 0.13
CA ARG A 89 -16.17 17.08 -0.14
C ARG A 89 -15.06 16.54 0.75
N GLY A 90 -13.94 17.28 0.87
CA GLY A 90 -12.83 16.90 1.72
C GLY A 90 -13.27 16.71 3.17
N ILE A 91 -14.08 17.65 3.68
CA ILE A 91 -14.63 17.60 5.04
C ILE A 91 -15.64 16.46 5.22
N PHE A 92 -16.48 16.20 4.22
CA PHE A 92 -17.42 15.08 4.25
C PHE A 92 -16.69 13.75 4.52
N TYR A 93 -15.63 13.46 3.76
CA TYR A 93 -14.86 12.23 3.95
C TYR A 93 -14.03 12.25 5.24
N TYR A 94 -13.58 13.42 5.67
CA TYR A 94 -12.92 13.60 6.97
C TYR A 94 -13.82 13.18 8.13
N LEU A 95 -15.03 13.72 8.20
CA LEU A 95 -15.98 13.36 9.26
C LEU A 95 -16.36 11.88 9.19
N LEU A 96 -16.50 11.33 7.97
CA LEU A 96 -16.79 9.91 7.78
C LEU A 96 -15.68 9.05 8.38
N ILE A 97 -14.41 9.32 8.06
CA ILE A 97 -13.26 8.58 8.61
C ILE A 97 -13.19 8.73 10.14
N LEU A 98 -13.32 9.97 10.64
CA LEU A 98 -13.23 10.26 12.07
C LEU A 98 -14.32 9.55 12.88
N SER A 99 -15.51 9.38 12.30
CA SER A 99 -16.63 8.70 12.94
C SER A 99 -16.33 7.23 13.32
N GLY A 100 -15.40 6.58 12.63
CA GLY A 100 -15.00 5.20 12.90
C GLY A 100 -13.90 5.04 13.95
N MET A 101 -13.21 6.11 14.35
CA MET A 101 -12.11 6.04 15.32
C MET A 101 -12.52 5.48 16.70
N PRO A 102 -13.65 5.87 17.32
CA PRO A 102 -14.08 5.28 18.59
C PRO A 102 -14.22 3.74 18.51
N LEU A 103 -14.70 3.22 17.38
CA LEU A 103 -14.85 1.78 17.17
C LEU A 103 -13.49 1.09 17.07
N ALA A 104 -12.50 1.71 16.44
CA ALA A 104 -11.13 1.22 16.43
C ALA A 104 -10.55 1.11 17.85
N PHE A 105 -10.82 2.10 18.70
CA PHE A 105 -10.32 2.12 20.08
C PHE A 105 -10.89 0.95 20.89
N GLU A 106 -12.19 0.73 20.80
CA GLU A 106 -12.84 -0.42 21.45
C GLU A 106 -12.32 -1.75 20.89
N ARG A 107 -12.00 -1.82 19.60
CA ARG A 107 -11.39 -3.02 18.99
C ARG A 107 -9.98 -3.27 19.52
N TYR A 108 -9.11 -2.25 19.61
CA TYR A 108 -7.78 -2.37 20.21
C TYR A 108 -7.85 -2.87 21.65
N LYS A 109 -8.74 -2.25 22.45
CA LYS A 109 -9.00 -2.66 23.84
C LYS A 109 -9.48 -4.10 23.94
N LYS A 110 -10.44 -4.51 23.10
CA LYS A 110 -10.96 -5.89 23.06
C LYS A 110 -9.89 -6.92 22.65
N ARG A 111 -8.96 -6.55 21.78
CA ARG A 111 -7.83 -7.40 21.37
C ARG A 111 -6.69 -7.43 22.40
N GLY A 112 -6.66 -6.50 23.35
CA GLY A 112 -5.54 -6.36 24.29
C GLY A 112 -4.25 -5.92 23.59
N TRP A 113 -4.36 -5.20 22.48
CA TRP A 113 -3.22 -4.69 21.72
C TRP A 113 -2.77 -3.35 22.30
N PRO A 114 -1.45 -3.08 22.42
CA PRO A 114 -0.89 -1.82 22.89
C PRO A 114 -1.52 -0.58 22.25
N GLU A 115 -1.79 0.44 23.06
CA GLU A 115 -2.40 1.70 22.61
C GLU A 115 -1.43 2.52 21.75
N GLU A 116 -0.13 2.38 21.96
CA GLU A 116 0.89 3.07 21.18
C GLU A 116 0.83 2.69 19.69
N MET A 117 0.46 1.44 19.37
CA MET A 117 0.28 0.99 17.98
C MET A 117 -0.93 1.63 17.32
N ARG A 118 -2.01 1.84 18.09
CA ARG A 118 -3.19 2.58 17.64
C ARG A 118 -2.79 4.02 17.30
N ASP A 119 -2.06 4.67 18.19
CA ASP A 119 -1.69 6.07 17.99
C ASP A 119 -0.71 6.22 16.80
N GLU A 120 0.24 5.31 16.63
CA GLU A 120 1.12 5.27 15.45
C GLU A 120 0.32 5.10 14.15
N VAL A 121 -0.68 4.23 14.10
CA VAL A 121 -1.46 4.01 12.86
C VAL A 121 -2.34 5.22 12.51
N PHE A 122 -2.93 5.88 13.52
CA PHE A 122 -3.79 7.04 13.26
C PHE A 122 -3.03 8.33 12.95
N SER A 123 -1.72 8.41 13.19
CA SER A 123 -0.90 9.53 12.70
C SER A 123 -0.87 9.64 11.15
N ASP A 124 -1.21 8.57 10.43
CA ASP A 124 -1.30 8.60 8.96
C ASP A 124 -2.45 9.52 8.48
N LEU A 125 -3.44 9.81 9.32
CA LEU A 125 -4.49 10.78 8.97
C LEU A 125 -3.88 12.17 8.69
N ALA A 126 -2.89 12.62 9.48
CA ALA A 126 -2.23 13.90 9.25
C ALA A 126 -1.53 13.94 7.88
N VAL A 127 -0.87 12.86 7.49
CA VAL A 127 -0.21 12.72 6.17
C VAL A 127 -1.22 12.93 5.05
N TRP A 128 -2.38 12.28 5.14
CA TRP A 128 -3.41 12.33 4.12
C TRP A 128 -4.22 13.63 4.12
N VAL A 129 -4.41 14.29 5.28
CA VAL A 129 -4.97 15.65 5.36
C VAL A 129 -4.04 16.65 4.68
N ALA A 130 -2.75 16.60 4.97
CA ALA A 130 -1.75 17.44 4.31
C ALA A 130 -1.65 17.12 2.80
N HIS A 131 -1.79 15.85 2.42
CA HIS A 131 -1.88 15.43 1.02
C HIS A 131 -3.09 16.06 0.32
N HIS A 132 -4.28 16.01 0.93
CA HIS A 132 -5.47 16.64 0.35
C HIS A 132 -5.28 18.16 0.21
N LYS A 133 -4.78 18.83 1.25
CA LYS A 133 -4.51 20.27 1.21
C LYS A 133 -3.53 20.66 0.10
N ARG A 134 -2.45 19.91 -0.08
CA ARG A 134 -1.48 20.14 -1.17
C ARG A 134 -2.08 19.96 -2.57
N ASN A 135 -3.08 19.08 -2.73
CA ASN A 135 -3.64 18.74 -4.05
C ASN A 135 -4.94 19.49 -4.39
N PHE A 136 -5.71 19.90 -3.38
CA PHE A 136 -7.05 20.49 -3.56
C PHE A 136 -7.22 21.85 -2.88
N GLY A 137 -6.25 22.30 -2.09
CA GLY A 137 -6.24 23.64 -1.46
C GLY A 137 -6.83 23.72 -0.05
N SER A 138 -7.51 22.68 0.42
CA SER A 138 -8.16 22.61 1.73
C SER A 138 -7.87 21.31 2.48
N PRO A 139 -7.90 21.28 3.82
CA PRO A 139 -7.76 20.04 4.59
C PRO A 139 -8.96 19.12 4.36
N GLY A 140 -8.74 17.82 4.43
CA GLY A 140 -9.78 16.81 4.24
C GLY A 140 -9.24 15.52 3.66
N PHE A 141 -10.11 14.72 3.04
CA PHE A 141 -9.71 13.49 2.37
C PHE A 141 -10.38 13.31 1.01
N ALA A 142 -9.70 12.55 0.15
CA ALA A 142 -10.31 12.03 -1.06
C ALA A 142 -11.12 10.75 -0.76
N TRP A 143 -12.08 10.44 -1.64
CA TRP A 143 -12.96 9.27 -1.53
C TRP A 143 -12.21 7.95 -1.27
N MET A 144 -11.11 7.69 -1.98
CA MET A 144 -10.34 6.45 -1.82
C MET A 144 -9.71 6.29 -0.44
N ALA A 145 -9.45 7.40 0.27
CA ALA A 145 -8.88 7.33 1.62
C ALA A 145 -9.86 6.68 2.62
N VAL A 146 -11.17 6.69 2.34
CA VAL A 146 -12.16 5.98 3.19
C VAL A 146 -11.86 4.50 3.23
N GLY A 147 -11.57 3.87 2.09
CA GLY A 147 -11.17 2.46 2.03
C GLY A 147 -9.85 2.19 2.76
N TRP A 148 -8.88 3.10 2.63
CA TRP A 148 -7.60 3.02 3.35
C TRP A 148 -7.79 3.05 4.86
N PHE A 149 -8.52 4.04 5.40
CA PHE A 149 -8.74 4.15 6.84
C PHE A 149 -9.74 3.13 7.39
N GLN A 150 -10.60 2.54 6.55
CA GLN A 150 -11.37 1.37 6.97
C GLN A 150 -10.45 0.23 7.41
N THR A 151 -9.29 0.04 6.76
CA THR A 151 -8.32 -0.98 7.19
C THR A 151 -7.70 -0.68 8.56
N HIS A 152 -7.46 0.61 8.87
CA HIS A 152 -6.94 1.04 10.18
C HIS A 152 -8.01 0.79 11.26
N ILE A 153 -9.24 1.19 10.96
CA ILE A 153 -10.38 1.10 11.88
C ILE A 153 -10.75 -0.36 12.16
N ASN A 154 -10.64 -1.23 11.17
CA ASN A 154 -10.93 -2.67 11.30
C ASN A 154 -9.73 -3.50 11.77
N LEU A 155 -8.61 -2.85 12.10
CA LEU A 155 -7.38 -3.50 12.57
C LEU A 155 -6.79 -4.48 11.57
N THR A 156 -6.95 -4.22 10.27
CA THR A 156 -6.37 -5.02 9.18
C THR A 156 -5.12 -4.37 8.56
N LEU A 157 -4.75 -3.18 9.04
CA LEU A 157 -3.49 -2.51 8.79
C LEU A 157 -2.95 -1.91 10.10
N LEU A 158 -1.64 -2.04 10.32
CA LEU A 158 -0.92 -1.57 11.50
C LEU A 158 0.30 -0.75 11.09
N SER A 159 0.71 0.21 11.91
CA SER A 159 1.97 0.95 11.73
C SER A 159 3.01 0.46 12.74
N PHE A 160 4.25 0.32 12.27
CA PHE A 160 5.41 0.17 13.14
C PHE A 160 6.50 1.11 12.64
N GLY A 161 6.59 2.31 13.21
CA GLY A 161 7.62 3.27 12.82
C GLY A 161 7.48 3.71 11.35
N ARG A 162 8.42 3.32 10.49
CA ARG A 162 8.51 3.81 9.10
C ARG A 162 7.57 3.06 8.13
N LEU A 163 7.18 1.84 8.46
CA LEU A 163 6.41 0.98 7.57
C LEU A 163 5.05 0.61 8.20
N GLN A 164 4.11 0.28 7.33
CA GLN A 164 2.79 -0.20 7.67
C GLN A 164 2.59 -1.63 7.16
N PHE A 165 1.77 -2.43 7.84
CA PHE A 165 1.66 -3.86 7.59
C PHE A 165 0.20 -4.33 7.65
N ASN A 166 -0.22 -5.13 6.65
CA ASN A 166 -1.52 -5.81 6.75
C ASN A 166 -1.46 -6.96 7.76
N THR A 167 -2.54 -7.20 8.51
CA THR A 167 -2.62 -8.36 9.43
C THR A 167 -2.76 -9.69 8.72
N SER A 168 -3.12 -9.68 7.44
CA SER A 168 -3.11 -10.86 6.58
C SER A 168 -3.16 -10.47 5.11
N LEU A 169 -2.42 -11.18 4.27
CA LEU A 169 -2.58 -11.17 2.81
C LEU A 169 -2.33 -12.58 2.25
N ARG A 170 -2.85 -12.86 1.05
CA ARG A 170 -2.49 -14.04 0.27
C ARG A 170 -1.55 -13.59 -0.83
N PHE A 171 -0.38 -14.23 -0.96
CA PHE A 171 0.69 -13.81 -1.85
C PHE A 171 0.16 -13.67 -3.29
N PRO A 172 0.10 -12.44 -3.82
CA PRO A 172 -0.47 -12.19 -5.14
C PRO A 172 0.55 -12.37 -6.27
N GLY A 173 1.84 -12.55 -5.92
CA GLY A 173 2.92 -12.70 -6.88
C GLY A 173 2.72 -13.91 -7.81
N LYS A 174 2.96 -13.70 -9.10
CA LYS A 174 2.91 -14.76 -10.12
C LYS A 174 4.26 -15.47 -10.25
N VAL A 175 4.79 -15.90 -9.11
CA VAL A 175 6.04 -16.64 -9.02
C VAL A 175 5.92 -17.75 -7.99
N ARG A 176 6.71 -18.80 -8.16
CA ARG A 176 6.99 -19.80 -7.13
C ARG A 176 8.46 -19.68 -6.72
N VAL A 177 8.70 -19.56 -5.43
CA VAL A 177 10.04 -19.36 -4.84
C VAL A 177 10.53 -20.67 -4.25
N PHE A 178 11.78 -20.98 -4.52
CA PHE A 178 12.48 -22.17 -4.11
C PHE A 178 13.73 -21.83 -3.32
N ARG A 179 14.07 -22.68 -2.35
CA ARG A 179 15.31 -22.63 -1.58
C ARG A 179 16.12 -23.88 -1.84
N ASN A 180 17.39 -23.73 -2.21
CA ASN A 180 18.31 -24.85 -2.36
C ASN A 180 18.74 -25.36 -0.97
N ARG A 181 18.63 -26.66 -0.73
CA ARG A 181 18.99 -27.30 0.53
C ARG A 181 20.50 -27.22 0.81
N PRO A 182 21.41 -27.62 -0.12
CA PRO A 182 22.85 -27.49 0.10
C PRO A 182 23.36 -26.06 0.29
N THR A 183 22.95 -25.13 -0.57
CA THR A 183 23.59 -23.80 -0.66
C THR A 183 22.83 -22.71 0.08
N GLY A 184 21.54 -22.92 0.37
CA GLY A 184 20.67 -21.87 0.89
C GLY A 184 20.30 -20.80 -0.15
N GLU A 185 20.63 -21.00 -1.43
CA GLU A 185 20.28 -20.08 -2.53
C GLU A 185 18.76 -19.98 -2.71
N THR A 186 18.26 -18.77 -2.97
CA THR A 186 16.84 -18.52 -3.29
C THR A 186 16.67 -18.24 -4.77
N VAL A 187 15.73 -18.93 -5.41
CA VAL A 187 15.37 -18.71 -6.82
C VAL A 187 13.85 -18.60 -6.95
N ALA A 188 13.38 -17.60 -7.68
CA ALA A 188 11.98 -17.53 -8.10
C ALA A 188 11.83 -18.01 -9.56
N LEU A 189 10.83 -18.84 -9.81
CA LEU A 189 10.37 -19.18 -11.16
C LEU A 189 9.03 -18.48 -11.42
N THR A 190 8.88 -17.84 -12.58
CA THR A 190 7.61 -17.21 -12.97
C THR A 190 6.51 -18.25 -13.17
N SER A 191 5.25 -17.86 -12.94
CA SER A 191 4.10 -18.63 -13.39
C SER A 191 4.08 -18.77 -14.92
N ASP A 192 3.35 -19.77 -15.41
CA ASP A 192 3.17 -20.01 -16.84
C ASP A 192 2.42 -18.84 -17.53
N ALA A 193 2.68 -18.66 -18.83
CA ALA A 193 1.98 -17.73 -19.69
C ALA A 193 1.95 -16.26 -19.22
N CYS A 194 3.01 -15.78 -18.56
CA CYS A 194 3.22 -14.35 -18.32
C CYS A 194 4.03 -13.75 -19.49
N ARG A 195 3.61 -12.58 -20.00
CA ARG A 195 4.28 -11.92 -21.13
C ARG A 195 5.36 -10.97 -20.63
N PHE A 196 6.56 -11.10 -21.16
CA PHE A 196 7.73 -10.30 -20.80
C PHE A 196 8.32 -9.62 -22.03
N THR A 197 8.92 -8.44 -21.82
CA THR A 197 9.73 -7.74 -22.81
C THR A 197 11.05 -8.50 -23.05
N ALA A 198 11.81 -8.11 -24.07
CA ALA A 198 13.16 -8.64 -24.29
C ALA A 198 14.10 -8.45 -23.08
N ASP A 199 13.87 -7.41 -22.26
CA ASP A 199 14.63 -7.09 -21.05
C ASP A 199 14.09 -7.77 -19.77
N GLY A 200 13.08 -8.65 -19.90
CA GLY A 200 12.53 -9.40 -18.77
C GLY A 200 11.58 -8.62 -17.87
N LEU A 201 11.09 -7.45 -18.30
CA LEU A 201 10.04 -6.70 -17.59
C LEU A 201 8.65 -7.19 -18.02
N PRO A 202 7.59 -7.04 -17.18
CA PRO A 202 6.21 -7.27 -17.64
C PRO A 202 5.88 -6.48 -18.90
N ASP A 203 5.39 -7.17 -19.94
CA ASP A 203 4.90 -6.57 -21.18
C ASP A 203 3.37 -6.60 -21.17
N ASP A 204 2.76 -5.94 -20.21
CA ASP A 204 1.33 -5.99 -19.93
C ASP A 204 0.63 -4.63 -20.00
N LEU A 205 1.40 -3.57 -20.28
CA LEU A 205 0.90 -2.20 -20.34
C LEU A 205 0.36 -1.81 -21.74
N GLN A 206 0.41 -2.71 -22.71
CA GLN A 206 -0.19 -2.55 -24.03
C GLN A 206 -0.72 -3.88 -24.58
N GLU A 207 -1.69 -3.81 -25.49
CA GLU A 207 -2.28 -5.02 -26.10
C GLU A 207 -1.29 -5.71 -27.04
N VAL A 208 -0.66 -4.94 -27.92
CA VAL A 208 0.32 -5.41 -28.89
C VAL A 208 1.64 -5.70 -28.18
N PRO A 209 2.20 -6.92 -28.28
CA PRO A 209 3.48 -7.24 -27.67
C PRO A 209 4.61 -6.32 -28.13
N SER A 210 5.49 -5.95 -27.21
CA SER A 210 6.74 -5.25 -27.55
C SER A 210 7.62 -6.08 -28.49
N PRO A 211 8.49 -5.46 -29.31
CA PRO A 211 9.46 -6.19 -30.11
C PRO A 211 10.33 -7.11 -29.24
N GLY A 212 10.41 -8.39 -29.61
CA GLY A 212 11.19 -9.38 -28.87
C GLY A 212 10.52 -9.94 -27.61
N SER A 213 9.26 -9.58 -27.35
CA SER A 213 8.48 -10.15 -26.25
C SER A 213 8.35 -11.67 -26.35
N TRP A 214 8.22 -12.30 -25.18
CA TRP A 214 8.15 -13.73 -25.03
C TRP A 214 7.20 -14.11 -23.89
N MET A 215 6.76 -15.36 -23.89
CA MET A 215 5.88 -15.91 -22.86
C MET A 215 6.69 -16.81 -21.94
N SER A 216 6.50 -16.67 -20.63
CA SER A 216 7.09 -17.60 -19.67
C SER A 216 6.45 -18.99 -19.75
N PHE A 217 7.22 -19.94 -19.25
CA PHE A 217 6.88 -21.34 -19.11
C PHE A 217 7.04 -21.76 -17.65
N PHE A 218 6.13 -22.60 -17.16
CA PHE A 218 6.30 -23.31 -15.89
C PHE A 218 5.73 -24.73 -15.98
N ALA A 219 6.49 -25.71 -15.50
CA ALA A 219 6.05 -27.08 -15.36
C ALA A 219 6.52 -27.73 -14.05
N ASP A 220 5.64 -28.50 -13.43
CA ASP A 220 5.92 -29.34 -12.27
C ASP A 220 6.05 -30.80 -12.73
N HIS A 221 7.29 -31.25 -12.94
CA HIS A 221 7.60 -32.60 -13.38
C HIS A 221 7.77 -33.54 -12.17
N PRO A 222 7.76 -34.88 -12.35
CA PRO A 222 7.93 -35.81 -11.24
C PRO A 222 9.21 -35.61 -10.43
N GLN A 223 10.33 -35.24 -11.08
CA GLN A 223 11.66 -35.12 -10.45
C GLN A 223 12.17 -33.68 -10.33
N SER A 224 11.52 -32.72 -10.98
CA SER A 224 12.01 -31.34 -11.08
C SER A 224 10.87 -30.32 -11.26
N TRP A 225 11.20 -29.05 -11.08
CA TRP A 225 10.41 -27.93 -11.58
C TRP A 225 11.19 -27.25 -12.69
N ALA A 226 10.54 -27.02 -13.84
CA ALA A 226 11.14 -26.29 -14.95
C ALA A 226 10.41 -24.97 -15.16
N GLY A 227 11.14 -23.89 -15.35
CA GLY A 227 10.53 -22.58 -15.63
C GLY A 227 11.52 -21.45 -15.79
N ASN A 228 11.00 -20.29 -16.19
CA ASN A 228 11.80 -19.08 -16.35
C ASN A 228 12.16 -18.50 -14.98
N LYS A 229 13.47 -18.33 -14.74
CA LYS A 229 13.98 -17.71 -13.52
C LYS A 229 13.66 -16.22 -13.52
N VAL A 230 13.50 -15.68 -12.32
CA VAL A 230 13.54 -14.25 -12.05
C VAL A 230 14.86 -13.97 -11.34
N THR A 231 15.59 -12.95 -11.75
CA THR A 231 16.77 -12.48 -11.04
C THR A 231 16.36 -11.58 -9.86
N PRO A 232 17.14 -11.52 -8.76
CA PRO A 232 16.77 -10.73 -7.57
C PRO A 232 16.55 -9.23 -7.82
N ASP A 233 17.00 -8.70 -8.96
CA ASP A 233 16.77 -7.33 -9.42
C ASP A 233 15.40 -7.12 -10.10
N GLY A 234 14.60 -8.19 -10.25
CA GLY A 234 13.20 -8.13 -10.68
C GLY A 234 12.95 -8.43 -12.16
N ARG A 235 13.93 -8.99 -12.88
CA ARG A 235 13.82 -9.31 -14.31
C ARG A 235 13.67 -10.81 -14.55
N ALA A 236 12.82 -11.18 -15.50
CA ALA A 236 12.65 -12.57 -15.90
C ALA A 236 13.68 -12.96 -16.98
N GLU A 237 14.28 -14.15 -16.85
CA GLU A 237 15.21 -14.71 -17.83
C GLU A 237 14.44 -15.51 -18.89
N LYS A 238 14.72 -15.24 -20.17
CA LYS A 238 14.01 -15.85 -21.31
C LYS A 238 14.16 -17.37 -21.42
N TYR A 239 15.31 -17.91 -21.03
CA TYR A 239 15.58 -19.35 -21.14
C TYR A 239 15.27 -20.04 -19.83
N PRO A 240 14.42 -21.09 -19.83
CA PRO A 240 14.02 -21.76 -18.61
C PRO A 240 15.19 -22.53 -17.98
N SER A 241 15.14 -22.66 -16.66
CA SER A 241 16.02 -23.51 -15.86
C SER A 241 15.23 -24.65 -15.22
N GLU A 242 15.93 -25.71 -14.85
CA GLU A 242 15.38 -26.85 -14.13
C GLU A 242 15.92 -26.90 -12.70
N LEU A 243 15.03 -27.09 -11.73
CA LEU A 243 15.34 -27.23 -10.31
C LEU A 243 14.97 -28.63 -9.85
N LEU A 244 15.95 -29.44 -9.42
CA LEU A 244 15.72 -30.81 -8.97
C LEU A 244 15.03 -30.85 -7.60
N LYS A 245 13.97 -31.66 -7.45
CA LYS A 245 13.24 -31.81 -6.17
C LYS A 245 14.07 -32.45 -5.05
N THR A 246 15.17 -33.10 -5.41
CA THR A 246 16.18 -33.63 -4.48
C THR A 246 17.03 -32.53 -3.84
N GLU A 247 17.09 -31.35 -4.43
CA GLU A 247 17.97 -30.25 -4.01
C GLU A 247 17.18 -29.00 -3.59
N TRP A 248 15.97 -28.80 -4.10
CA TRP A 248 15.19 -27.59 -3.89
C TRP A 248 13.87 -27.88 -3.17
N ASP A 249 13.48 -26.95 -2.30
CA ASP A 249 12.19 -26.94 -1.63
C ASP A 249 11.38 -25.70 -2.03
N PRO A 250 10.07 -25.83 -2.31
CA PRO A 250 9.19 -24.68 -2.49
C PRO A 250 8.98 -23.99 -1.14
N VAL A 251 9.32 -22.70 -1.06
CA VAL A 251 9.26 -21.91 0.18
C VAL A 251 8.23 -20.79 0.15
N LEU A 252 7.80 -20.35 -1.04
CA LEU A 252 6.68 -19.42 -1.22
C LEU A 252 5.99 -19.70 -2.55
N SER A 253 4.66 -19.76 -2.57
CA SER A 253 3.83 -20.00 -3.74
C SER A 253 2.66 -19.02 -3.79
N PRO A 254 2.03 -18.79 -4.96
CA PRO A 254 0.84 -17.97 -5.06
C PRO A 254 -0.23 -18.44 -4.07
N ASN A 255 -0.91 -17.48 -3.42
CA ASN A 255 -1.87 -17.69 -2.34
C ASN A 255 -1.31 -18.15 -0.97
N ASP A 256 0.01 -18.30 -0.81
CA ASP A 256 0.57 -18.50 0.52
C ASP A 256 0.33 -17.27 1.43
N PRO A 257 0.20 -17.45 2.75
CA PRO A 257 0.06 -16.34 3.69
C PRO A 257 1.33 -15.46 3.71
N VAL A 258 1.16 -14.15 3.52
CA VAL A 258 2.23 -13.14 3.59
C VAL A 258 1.76 -11.91 4.35
N ILE A 259 2.72 -11.11 4.81
CA ILE A 259 2.45 -9.80 5.43
C ILE A 259 2.81 -8.74 4.40
N ASN A 260 1.83 -7.96 3.96
CA ASN A 260 2.08 -6.86 3.01
C ASN A 260 2.69 -5.66 3.72
N ILE A 261 3.65 -5.01 3.08
CA ILE A 261 4.31 -3.77 3.52
C ILE A 261 3.74 -2.60 2.72
N HIS A 262 3.37 -1.54 3.42
CA HIS A 262 3.01 -0.25 2.87
C HIS A 262 3.96 0.83 3.37
N ILE A 263 4.17 1.85 2.54
CA ILE A 263 5.14 2.92 2.77
C ILE A 263 4.39 4.25 2.86
N PRO A 264 4.10 4.76 4.07
CA PRO A 264 3.47 6.06 4.24
C PRO A 264 4.39 7.20 3.79
N GLU A 265 3.81 8.35 3.43
CA GLU A 265 4.51 9.56 2.96
C GLU A 265 5.13 10.35 4.14
N CYS A 266 5.70 9.67 5.14
CA CYS A 266 6.30 10.28 6.34
C CYS A 266 7.83 10.08 6.35
N GLY A 267 8.56 11.04 5.78
CA GLY A 267 10.03 11.08 5.83
C GLY A 267 10.75 10.07 4.92
N PRO A 268 12.10 10.04 4.96
CA PRO A 268 12.91 9.20 4.09
C PRO A 268 12.75 7.71 4.40
N LEU A 269 12.93 6.85 3.38
CA LEU A 269 12.90 5.39 3.51
C LEU A 269 14.24 4.86 4.06
N ASN A 270 14.63 5.34 5.25
CA ASN A 270 15.91 5.00 5.86
C ASN A 270 16.01 3.48 6.11
N PRO A 271 17.09 2.79 5.68
CA PRO A 271 17.22 1.34 5.82
C PRO A 271 17.11 0.82 7.26
N GLU A 272 17.65 1.53 8.24
CA GLU A 272 17.60 1.14 9.65
C GLU A 272 16.18 1.24 10.19
N ALA A 273 15.47 2.32 9.88
CA ALA A 273 14.07 2.48 10.27
C ALA A 273 13.18 1.41 9.64
N CYS A 274 13.42 1.02 8.38
CA CYS A 274 12.72 -0.09 7.73
C CYS A 274 12.98 -1.43 8.42
N ARG A 275 14.25 -1.72 8.78
CA ARG A 275 14.60 -2.94 9.53
C ARG A 275 13.94 -2.98 10.91
N ASP A 276 13.94 -1.87 11.64
CA ASP A 276 13.26 -1.78 12.93
C ASP A 276 11.75 -2.02 12.80
N SER A 277 11.13 -1.40 11.78
CA SER A 277 9.70 -1.59 11.48
C SER A 277 9.36 -3.07 11.26
N MET A 278 10.17 -3.77 10.45
CA MET A 278 10.00 -5.20 10.19
C MET A 278 10.24 -6.06 11.44
N ARG A 279 11.25 -5.73 12.25
CA ARG A 279 11.51 -6.41 13.53
C ARG A 279 10.30 -6.30 14.47
N ARG A 280 9.78 -5.09 14.67
CA ARG A 280 8.58 -4.83 15.50
C ARG A 280 7.35 -5.56 14.97
N ALA A 281 7.15 -5.59 13.65
CA ALA A 281 6.09 -6.37 13.04
C ALA A 281 6.24 -7.87 13.36
N ARG A 282 7.43 -8.46 13.21
CA ARG A 282 7.65 -9.88 13.55
C ARG A 282 7.30 -10.19 15.00
N GLU A 283 7.75 -9.35 15.93
CA GLU A 283 7.45 -9.47 17.35
C GLU A 283 5.94 -9.40 17.62
N PHE A 284 5.25 -8.47 16.96
CA PHE A 284 3.80 -8.35 17.04
C PHE A 284 3.10 -9.62 16.54
N PHE A 285 3.42 -10.10 15.34
CA PHE A 285 2.77 -11.30 14.79
C PHE A 285 3.06 -12.53 15.65
N ALA A 286 4.27 -12.68 16.16
CA ALA A 286 4.61 -13.80 17.05
C ALA A 286 3.83 -13.77 18.38
N LYS A 287 3.55 -12.57 18.92
CA LYS A 287 2.87 -12.40 20.20
C LYS A 287 1.35 -12.39 20.09
N TYR A 288 0.81 -11.68 19.11
CA TYR A 288 -0.60 -11.32 19.04
C TYR A 288 -1.37 -12.03 17.93
N LEU A 289 -0.70 -12.56 16.91
CA LEU A 289 -1.29 -13.32 15.79
C LEU A 289 -0.49 -14.60 15.46
N PRO A 290 -0.10 -15.43 16.46
CA PRO A 290 0.79 -16.59 16.23
C PRO A 290 0.19 -17.65 15.30
N GLU A 291 -1.14 -17.70 15.19
CA GLU A 291 -1.87 -18.63 14.35
C GLU A 291 -1.78 -18.30 12.86
N TYR A 292 -1.36 -17.09 12.49
CA TYR A 292 -1.21 -16.70 11.09
C TYR A 292 0.15 -17.17 10.56
N PRO A 293 0.21 -18.24 9.73
CA PRO A 293 1.46 -18.92 9.42
C PRO A 293 2.16 -18.28 8.23
N TRP A 294 2.42 -16.96 8.33
CA TRP A 294 3.02 -16.18 7.26
C TRP A 294 4.40 -16.68 6.87
N LYS A 295 4.68 -16.66 5.56
CA LYS A 295 5.91 -17.17 4.95
C LYS A 295 6.89 -16.09 4.54
N ALA A 296 6.40 -14.88 4.24
CA ALA A 296 7.24 -13.77 3.79
C ALA A 296 6.60 -12.42 4.12
N PHE A 297 7.42 -11.38 4.23
CA PHE A 297 6.98 -10.04 3.92
C PHE A 297 6.86 -9.89 2.40
N PHE A 298 5.85 -9.16 1.96
CA PHE A 298 5.58 -8.83 0.57
C PHE A 298 5.43 -7.32 0.45
N CYS A 299 5.84 -6.73 -0.66
CA CYS A 299 5.57 -5.33 -0.96
C CYS A 299 5.32 -5.20 -2.45
N ASP A 300 4.30 -4.45 -2.86
CA ASP A 300 4.13 -4.00 -4.23
C ASP A 300 4.15 -2.46 -4.25
N SER A 301 4.89 -1.89 -5.21
CA SER A 301 5.09 -0.45 -5.27
C SER A 301 5.73 -0.03 -6.58
N TRP A 302 5.47 1.21 -7.00
CA TRP A 302 6.26 1.88 -8.03
C TRP A 302 7.75 1.99 -7.65
N LEU A 303 8.05 2.01 -6.34
CA LEU A 303 9.42 2.04 -5.81
C LEU A 303 10.22 0.79 -6.18
N LEU A 304 9.55 -0.27 -6.61
CA LEU A 304 10.14 -1.57 -6.93
C LEU A 304 10.30 -1.79 -8.44
N ASP A 305 10.07 -0.76 -9.26
CA ASP A 305 10.38 -0.79 -10.70
C ASP A 305 11.89 -1.06 -10.88
N PRO A 306 12.28 -2.19 -11.51
CA PRO A 306 13.69 -2.54 -11.75
C PRO A 306 14.45 -1.49 -12.57
N GLN A 307 13.76 -0.65 -13.33
CA GLN A 307 14.40 0.39 -14.15
C GLN A 307 14.96 1.53 -13.32
N LEU A 308 14.47 1.72 -12.08
CA LEU A 308 14.98 2.75 -11.17
C LEU A 308 16.46 2.55 -10.85
N GLN A 309 16.94 1.30 -10.87
CA GLN A 309 18.35 0.95 -10.65
C GLN A 309 19.29 1.59 -11.68
N LYS A 310 18.80 1.86 -12.90
CA LYS A 310 19.60 2.48 -13.98
C LYS A 310 19.60 4.00 -13.92
N ILE A 311 18.63 4.62 -13.26
CA ILE A 311 18.40 6.08 -13.33
C ILE A 311 18.58 6.80 -12.01
N LEU A 312 18.43 6.11 -10.87
CA LEU A 312 18.63 6.69 -9.54
C LEU A 312 20.10 6.61 -9.12
N PRO A 313 20.58 7.54 -8.28
CA PRO A 313 21.94 7.47 -7.76
C PRO A 313 22.12 6.25 -6.82
N PRO A 314 23.32 5.66 -6.73
CA PRO A 314 23.55 4.41 -5.98
C PRO A 314 23.21 4.46 -4.49
N ASP A 315 23.32 5.65 -3.88
CA ASP A 315 23.04 5.96 -2.48
C ASP A 315 21.55 6.25 -2.21
N SER A 316 20.68 6.17 -3.23
CA SER A 316 19.24 6.31 -3.08
C SER A 316 18.66 5.32 -2.07
N ASN A 317 17.87 5.83 -1.12
CA ASN A 317 17.11 5.00 -0.17
C ASN A 317 16.12 4.06 -0.86
N ILE A 318 15.61 4.44 -2.05
CA ILE A 318 14.75 3.58 -2.87
C ILE A 318 15.53 2.34 -3.31
N LEU A 319 16.75 2.55 -3.82
CA LEU A 319 17.62 1.44 -4.23
C LEU A 319 18.08 0.63 -3.02
N ALA A 320 18.38 1.26 -1.88
CA ALA A 320 18.70 0.55 -0.65
C ALA A 320 17.55 -0.36 -0.18
N PHE A 321 16.29 0.09 -0.31
CA PHE A 321 15.11 -0.74 -0.04
C PHE A 321 14.96 -1.89 -1.04
N GLN A 322 15.15 -1.64 -2.34
CA GLN A 322 15.16 -2.70 -3.36
C GLN A 322 16.23 -3.77 -3.07
N ARG A 323 17.46 -3.35 -2.71
CA ARG A 323 18.57 -4.26 -2.40
C ARG A 323 18.31 -5.16 -1.20
N GLY A 324 17.46 -4.72 -0.26
CA GLY A 324 17.09 -5.48 0.92
C GLY A 324 16.09 -6.62 0.70
N ALA A 325 15.62 -6.83 -0.54
CA ALA A 325 14.59 -7.80 -0.86
C ALA A 325 14.85 -8.50 -2.20
N TYR A 326 14.12 -9.58 -2.46
CA TYR A 326 14.09 -10.23 -3.77
C TYR A 326 12.98 -9.58 -4.60
N LEU A 327 13.34 -8.84 -5.66
CA LEU A 327 12.36 -8.24 -6.56
C LEU A 327 11.76 -9.29 -7.49
N ILE A 328 10.48 -9.12 -7.81
CA ILE A 328 9.73 -9.96 -8.74
C ILE A 328 8.89 -9.11 -9.69
N PRO A 329 8.67 -9.58 -10.93
CA PRO A 329 7.76 -8.93 -11.84
C PRO A 329 6.34 -8.86 -11.27
N PHE A 330 5.70 -7.70 -11.42
CA PHE A 330 4.32 -7.51 -10.97
C PHE A 330 3.53 -6.73 -12.02
N PRO A 331 2.30 -7.14 -12.35
CA PRO A 331 1.55 -6.53 -13.43
C PRO A 331 0.98 -5.16 -13.05
N GLY A 332 0.69 -4.36 -14.06
CA GLY A 332 -0.06 -3.12 -13.94
C GLY A 332 0.75 -1.84 -14.06
N GLU A 333 0.03 -0.75 -14.31
CA GLU A 333 0.60 0.59 -14.42
C GLU A 333 1.00 1.13 -13.04
N ALA A 334 2.16 1.77 -12.97
CA ALA A 334 2.63 2.35 -11.72
C ALA A 334 1.96 3.67 -11.39
N ASP A 335 1.72 3.88 -10.09
CA ASP A 335 1.24 5.14 -9.54
C ASP A 335 2.36 6.20 -9.35
N THR A 336 3.54 6.01 -9.98
CA THR A 336 4.72 6.89 -9.88
C THR A 336 4.38 8.37 -10.05
N ILE A 337 3.58 8.70 -11.07
CA ILE A 337 3.23 10.09 -11.37
C ILE A 337 2.42 10.70 -10.23
N PHE A 338 1.38 10.01 -9.77
CA PHE A 338 0.56 10.45 -8.65
C PHE A 338 1.40 10.60 -7.37
N ARG A 339 2.25 9.61 -7.07
CA ARG A 339 3.07 9.58 -5.85
C ARG A 339 4.16 10.65 -5.83
N CYS A 340 4.78 10.95 -6.96
CA CYS A 340 5.90 11.90 -7.03
C CYS A 340 5.49 13.32 -7.41
N PHE A 341 4.35 13.50 -8.10
CA PHE A 341 3.95 14.80 -8.68
C PHE A 341 2.53 15.25 -8.31
N GLY A 342 1.76 14.40 -7.63
CA GLY A 342 0.41 14.70 -7.14
C GLY A 342 -0.70 14.49 -8.18
N VAL A 343 -1.94 14.72 -7.74
CA VAL A 343 -3.18 14.49 -8.50
C VAL A 343 -3.21 15.30 -9.79
N LYS A 344 -2.78 16.57 -9.73
CA LYS A 344 -2.77 17.47 -10.89
C LYS A 344 -1.89 16.91 -12.02
N ALA A 345 -0.70 16.44 -11.69
CA ALA A 345 0.23 15.88 -12.67
C ALA A 345 -0.27 14.55 -13.24
N ALA A 346 -0.89 13.71 -12.42
CA ALA A 346 -1.49 12.45 -12.88
C ALA A 346 -2.66 12.68 -13.84
N ARG A 347 -3.46 13.73 -13.62
CA ARG A 347 -4.61 14.08 -14.46
C ARG A 347 -4.23 14.87 -15.72
N ASP A 348 -3.38 15.88 -15.56
CA ASP A 348 -3.12 16.89 -16.60
C ASP A 348 -1.73 16.73 -17.25
N GLY A 349 -0.92 15.78 -16.78
CA GLY A 349 0.43 15.52 -17.24
C GLY A 349 1.51 16.22 -16.40
N ILE A 350 2.69 15.59 -16.35
CA ILE A 350 3.85 16.02 -15.53
C ILE A 350 4.35 17.45 -15.82
N GLY A 351 4.14 17.97 -17.04
CA GLY A 351 4.57 19.32 -17.42
C GLY A 351 3.74 20.45 -16.80
N THR A 352 2.65 20.13 -16.10
CA THR A 352 1.71 21.09 -15.51
C THR A 352 2.03 21.48 -14.07
N VAL A 353 3.07 20.89 -13.49
CA VAL A 353 3.53 21.12 -12.11
C VAL A 353 5.03 21.45 -12.07
N PRO A 354 5.47 22.29 -11.11
CA PRO A 354 6.89 22.59 -10.96
C PRO A 354 7.67 21.38 -10.44
N LEU A 355 8.88 21.19 -10.95
CA LEU A 355 9.86 20.22 -10.45
C LEU A 355 10.58 20.83 -9.25
N ARG A 356 10.58 20.12 -8.12
CA ARG A 356 11.10 20.58 -6.82
C ARG A 356 12.23 19.71 -6.28
N THR A 357 12.35 18.47 -6.73
CA THR A 357 13.31 17.50 -6.19
C THR A 357 14.15 16.85 -7.29
N SER A 358 15.36 16.41 -6.96
CA SER A 358 16.22 15.65 -7.88
C SER A 358 15.52 14.41 -8.43
N LEU A 359 14.76 13.69 -7.60
CA LEU A 359 13.93 12.57 -8.02
C LEU A 359 12.95 12.98 -9.14
N GLN A 360 12.20 14.06 -8.95
CA GLN A 360 11.27 14.55 -9.98
C GLN A 360 11.98 14.89 -11.30
N HIS A 361 13.15 15.52 -11.23
CA HIS A 361 13.95 15.80 -12.43
C HIS A 361 14.40 14.52 -13.15
N THR A 362 14.89 13.52 -12.41
CA THR A 362 15.30 12.22 -12.96
C THR A 362 14.13 11.49 -13.61
N LEU A 363 12.98 11.42 -12.95
CA LEU A 363 11.78 10.75 -13.47
C LEU A 363 11.24 11.42 -14.74
N VAL A 364 11.24 12.77 -14.80
CA VAL A 364 10.85 13.50 -16.01
C VAL A 364 11.82 13.23 -17.15
N LYS A 365 13.13 13.18 -16.88
CA LYS A 365 14.12 12.84 -17.90
C LYS A 365 13.87 11.44 -18.46
N PHE A 366 13.68 10.46 -17.60
CA PHE A 366 13.39 9.08 -18.01
C PHE A 366 12.16 8.98 -18.94
N LEU A 367 11.07 9.68 -18.60
CA LEU A 367 9.88 9.74 -19.47
C LEU A 367 10.17 10.43 -20.82
N LYS A 368 10.95 11.52 -20.83
CA LYS A 368 11.34 12.22 -22.08
C LYS A 368 12.23 11.37 -22.98
N ASP A 369 13.03 10.48 -22.39
CA ASP A 369 13.88 9.54 -23.10
C ASP A 369 13.09 8.32 -23.62
N GLY A 370 11.76 8.31 -23.47
CA GLY A 370 10.86 7.26 -23.97
C GLY A 370 10.60 6.13 -22.96
N GLY A 371 11.09 6.28 -21.72
CA GLY A 371 10.85 5.32 -20.66
C GLY A 371 9.38 5.27 -20.23
N ARG A 372 8.97 4.13 -19.67
CA ARG A 372 7.66 3.90 -19.08
C ARG A 372 7.84 3.30 -17.69
N PHE A 373 7.06 3.75 -16.71
CA PHE A 373 7.13 3.19 -15.36
C PHE A 373 6.32 1.90 -15.26
N HIS A 374 6.88 0.93 -14.56
CA HIS A 374 6.23 -0.35 -14.26
C HIS A 374 5.98 -0.47 -12.76
N TYR A 375 4.93 -1.20 -12.38
CA TYR A 375 4.86 -1.66 -11.00
C TYR A 375 5.90 -2.76 -10.78
N GLY A 376 6.38 -2.87 -9.56
CA GLY A 376 7.21 -3.98 -9.13
C GLY A 376 6.67 -4.54 -7.83
N ALA A 377 7.11 -5.75 -7.51
CA ALA A 377 6.89 -6.31 -6.19
C ALA A 377 8.17 -6.93 -5.65
N SER A 378 8.20 -7.20 -4.35
CA SER A 378 9.29 -7.85 -3.69
C SER A 378 8.81 -8.77 -2.57
N PHE A 379 9.67 -9.70 -2.19
CA PHE A 379 9.46 -10.48 -0.98
C PHE A 379 10.75 -10.57 -0.15
N ILE A 380 10.56 -10.79 1.15
CA ILE A 380 11.61 -11.19 2.09
C ILE A 380 11.06 -12.40 2.83
N LEU A 381 11.64 -13.58 2.61
CA LEU A 381 11.18 -14.80 3.30
C LEU A 381 11.35 -14.62 4.80
N ARG A 382 10.39 -15.14 5.57
CA ARG A 382 10.40 -15.07 7.04
C ARG A 382 11.73 -15.55 7.65
N ALA A 383 12.34 -16.58 7.06
CA ALA A 383 13.63 -17.10 7.51
C ALA A 383 14.79 -16.10 7.35
N ASP A 384 14.69 -15.18 6.38
CA ASP A 384 15.72 -14.18 6.06
C ASP A 384 15.45 -12.82 6.73
N THR A 385 14.41 -12.73 7.57
CA THR A 385 14.05 -11.47 8.26
C THR A 385 14.77 -11.29 9.60
N ASP A 386 15.73 -12.16 9.93
CA ASP A 386 16.54 -12.04 11.13
C ASP A 386 17.50 -10.84 10.99
N PRO A 387 17.43 -9.83 11.88
CA PRO A 387 18.31 -8.66 11.81
C PRO A 387 19.80 -9.00 11.93
N PHE A 388 20.15 -10.19 12.41
CA PHE A 388 21.53 -10.67 12.51
C PHE A 388 21.97 -11.55 11.33
N SER A 389 21.05 -11.89 10.41
CA SER A 389 21.38 -12.62 9.20
C SER A 389 21.86 -11.69 8.10
N ALA A 390 22.85 -12.13 7.31
CA ALA A 390 23.27 -11.41 6.12
C ALA A 390 22.13 -11.43 5.08
N ASN A 391 21.95 -10.32 4.36
CA ASN A 391 20.97 -10.23 3.29
C ASN A 391 21.28 -11.25 2.18
N PRO A 392 20.46 -12.29 1.98
CA PRO A 392 20.77 -13.34 1.02
C PRO A 392 20.48 -12.92 -0.43
N TYR A 393 19.87 -11.76 -0.65
CA TYR A 393 19.47 -11.26 -1.96
C TYR A 393 20.48 -10.28 -2.57
N GLU A 394 21.50 -9.89 -1.80
CA GLU A 394 22.50 -8.89 -2.18
C GLU A 394 23.43 -9.32 -3.35
N GLN A 395 23.25 -10.52 -3.90
CA GLN A 395 24.07 -11.02 -4.99
C GLN A 395 23.74 -10.31 -6.32
N LYS A 396 24.57 -9.29 -6.60
CA LYS A 396 24.84 -8.63 -7.90
C LYS A 396 23.79 -7.64 -8.40
N PHE A 397 23.86 -6.42 -7.86
CA PHE A 397 23.40 -5.19 -8.53
C PHE A 397 24.50 -4.64 -9.44
#